data_AF-A0A2T4WR56-F1
#
_entry.id   AF-A0A2T4WR56-F1
#
_cell.length_a   1.000
_cell.length_b   1.000
_cell.length_c   1.000
_cell.angle_alpha   90.00
_cell.angle_beta   90.00
_cell.angle_gamma   90.00
#
_symmetry.space_group_name_H-M   'P 1'
#
loop_
_entity.id
_entity.type
_entity.pdbx_description
1 polymer ?
#
loop_
_entity_poly.entity_id
_entity_poly.type
_entity_poly.pdbx_seq_one_letter_code
_entity_poly.pdbx_strand_id
1 'polypeptide(L)'
;MRIYHYFSLLASLFLISACGPNTPVYEKNPIDDLVKKMTEVPNYSIMLYDMNYDESSEKYLHQYRILKEDSFQDTLVSETTDWLQVSDAYFNSNIDNMGMALVTKVDGEVEKKVAPPGYNNYVGNEKYGKWNQGSDGNSFWEFYGKYAMLRSVLGYGMSPIYRGGWNDYRRNYYPSGRTYYGTSSNGGTRFGTTGSHNTNRSSTSTWNRKPTTFKQNVRSKVQRSSSRTSSRNSRSSSRYRSSSSSRGRGFGGGK
;
A
#
# COMPACT_ATOMS: atom_id res chain seq x y z
N MET A 1 47.24 38.87 -34.04
CA MET A 1 46.91 37.76 -33.10
C MET A 1 46.14 38.29 -31.88
N ARG A 2 44.87 38.74 -32.00
CA ARG A 2 44.07 39.18 -30.83
C ARG A 2 42.55 38.96 -30.99
N ILE A 3 42.12 37.99 -31.81
CA ILE A 3 40.69 37.70 -32.04
C ILE A 3 40.29 36.31 -31.52
N TYR A 4 41.22 35.36 -31.41
CA TYR A 4 40.92 34.01 -30.92
C TYR A 4 40.74 33.90 -29.39
N HIS A 5 41.17 34.91 -28.62
CA HIS A 5 41.03 34.90 -27.16
C HIS A 5 39.61 35.28 -26.68
N TYR A 6 38.85 36.05 -27.45
CA TYR A 6 37.47 36.41 -27.08
C TYR A 6 36.47 35.29 -27.38
N PHE A 7 36.74 34.45 -28.39
CA PHE A 7 35.89 33.31 -28.72
C PHE A 7 35.99 32.17 -27.69
N SER A 8 37.15 32.02 -27.02
CA SER A 8 37.34 31.06 -25.92
C SER A 8 36.67 31.50 -24.61
N LEU A 9 36.40 32.79 -24.45
CA LEU A 9 35.82 33.35 -23.23
C LEU A 9 34.29 33.37 -23.28
N LEU A 10 33.70 33.47 -24.48
CA LEU A 10 32.24 33.38 -24.68
C LEU A 10 31.70 31.92 -24.61
N ALA A 11 32.53 30.93 -24.92
CA ALA A 11 32.17 29.51 -24.81
C ALA A 11 32.21 28.97 -23.37
N SER A 12 32.85 29.69 -22.43
CA SER A 12 32.94 29.29 -21.02
C SER A 12 31.77 29.76 -20.16
N LEU A 13 30.89 30.64 -20.67
CA LEU A 13 29.76 31.19 -19.90
C LEU A 13 28.44 30.39 -20.04
N PHE A 14 28.39 29.40 -20.93
CA PHE A 14 27.16 28.63 -21.21
C PHE A 14 27.03 27.31 -20.42
N LEU A 15 27.95 27.00 -19.51
CA LEU A 15 27.98 25.72 -18.79
C LEU A 15 27.46 25.77 -17.33
N ILE A 16 26.91 26.89 -16.86
CA ILE A 16 26.56 27.05 -15.43
C ILE A 16 25.08 26.75 -15.10
N SER A 17 24.19 26.54 -16.08
CA SER A 17 22.75 26.31 -15.82
C SER A 17 22.31 24.85 -15.73
N ALA A 18 23.08 23.98 -15.06
CA ALA A 18 22.64 22.59 -14.84
C ALA A 18 23.13 21.98 -13.53
N CYS A 19 22.99 22.69 -12.41
CA CYS A 19 23.08 22.09 -11.07
C CYS A 19 21.96 22.64 -10.18
N GLY A 20 20.72 22.24 -10.49
CA GLY A 20 19.66 22.27 -9.47
C GLY A 20 19.90 21.12 -8.49
N PRO A 21 19.74 21.32 -7.17
CA PRO A 21 19.85 20.24 -6.20
C PRO A 21 18.65 19.29 -6.37
N ASN A 22 18.79 18.28 -7.22
CA ASN A 22 17.86 17.16 -7.32
C ASN A 22 18.11 16.21 -6.13
N THR A 23 17.81 16.68 -4.92
CA THR A 23 17.65 15.77 -3.79
C THR A 23 16.32 15.05 -3.96
N PRO A 24 16.28 13.71 -3.90
CA PRO A 24 15.01 13.00 -3.81
C PRO A 24 14.27 13.50 -2.57
N VAL A 25 13.17 14.21 -2.76
CA VAL A 25 12.34 14.69 -1.65
C VAL A 25 11.67 13.45 -1.07
N TYR A 26 12.11 13.03 0.12
CA TYR A 26 11.38 12.05 0.90
C TYR A 26 10.01 12.64 1.24
N GLU A 27 8.97 12.17 0.56
CA GLU A 27 7.61 12.56 0.86
C GLU A 27 7.07 11.65 1.96
N LYS A 28 6.91 12.25 3.14
CA LYS A 28 6.43 11.58 4.35
C LYS A 28 4.97 11.12 4.14
N ASN A 29 4.70 9.83 4.38
CA ASN A 29 3.36 9.29 4.19
C ASN A 29 2.46 9.58 5.41
N PRO A 30 1.18 9.93 5.21
CA PRO A 30 0.25 10.22 6.30
C PRO A 30 0.07 9.04 7.26
N ILE A 31 0.23 7.80 6.77
CA ILE A 31 0.14 6.60 7.62
C ILE A 31 1.21 6.58 8.71
N ASP A 32 2.39 7.13 8.47
CA ASP A 32 3.46 7.19 9.47
C ASP A 32 3.10 8.16 10.60
N ASP A 33 2.34 9.21 10.28
CA ASP A 33 1.81 10.13 11.30
C ASP A 33 0.67 9.53 12.11
N LEU A 34 -0.18 8.70 11.49
CA LEU A 34 -1.17 7.94 12.22
C LEU A 34 -0.51 6.97 13.22
N VAL A 35 0.51 6.24 12.79
CA VAL A 35 1.28 5.34 13.67
C VAL A 35 1.91 6.10 14.84
N LYS A 36 2.56 7.24 14.57
CA LYS A 36 3.18 8.07 15.62
C LYS A 36 2.18 8.60 16.63
N LYS A 37 1.00 9.04 16.20
CA LYS A 37 -0.07 9.53 17.09
C LYS A 37 -0.63 8.43 18.01
N MET A 38 -0.48 7.16 17.63
CA MET A 38 -1.01 6.01 18.36
C MET A 38 0.10 5.19 19.06
N THR A 39 1.22 5.84 19.40
CA THR A 39 2.35 5.16 20.07
C THR A 39 1.92 4.50 21.39
N GLU A 40 1.06 5.17 22.16
CA GLU A 40 0.56 4.69 23.46
C GLU A 40 -0.52 3.60 23.34
N VAL A 41 -1.08 3.38 22.14
CA VAL A 41 -2.12 2.37 21.93
C VAL A 41 -1.42 1.02 21.72
N PRO A 42 -1.67 -0.01 22.56
CA PRO A 42 -0.95 -1.29 22.45
C PRO A 42 -1.39 -2.10 21.23
N ASN A 43 -2.67 -2.06 20.88
CA ASN A 43 -3.27 -2.85 19.81
C ASN A 43 -4.09 -1.99 18.86
N TYR A 44 -3.73 -1.99 17.57
CA TYR A 44 -4.52 -1.32 16.53
C TYR A 44 -4.32 -1.93 15.14
N SER A 45 -5.25 -1.65 14.23
CA SER A 45 -5.16 -1.95 12.80
C SER A 45 -5.56 -0.72 11.99
N ILE A 46 -4.70 -0.32 11.05
CA ILE A 46 -4.97 0.74 10.08
C ILE A 46 -5.23 0.09 8.73
N MET A 47 -6.45 0.24 8.24
CA MET A 47 -6.92 -0.30 6.97
C MET A 47 -7.06 0.81 5.93
N LEU A 48 -6.72 0.51 4.68
CA LEU A 48 -7.02 1.38 3.56
C LEU A 48 -8.52 1.32 3.27
N TYR A 49 -9.27 2.31 3.74
CA TYR A 49 -10.72 2.26 3.73
C TYR A 49 -11.29 2.63 2.37
N ASP A 50 -10.76 3.69 1.74
CA ASP A 50 -11.14 4.19 0.43
C ASP A 50 -9.97 4.94 -0.22
N MET A 51 -10.06 5.18 -1.53
CA MET A 51 -9.08 5.95 -2.29
C MET A 51 -9.77 6.89 -3.27
N ASN A 52 -9.07 7.95 -3.67
CA ASN A 52 -9.53 8.83 -4.74
C ASN A 52 -8.35 9.50 -5.45
N TYR A 53 -8.63 9.99 -6.65
CA TYR A 53 -7.78 10.93 -7.35
C TYR A 53 -8.59 12.18 -7.63
N ASP A 54 -8.15 13.31 -7.10
CA ASP A 54 -8.76 14.61 -7.36
C ASP A 54 -8.21 15.17 -8.66
N GLU A 55 -9.03 15.19 -9.71
CA GLU A 55 -8.68 15.70 -11.03
C GLU A 55 -8.42 17.21 -11.02
N SER A 56 -9.05 17.96 -10.11
CA SER A 56 -8.94 19.43 -10.06
C SER A 56 -7.62 19.89 -9.47
N SER A 57 -7.14 19.21 -8.43
CA SER A 57 -5.90 19.53 -7.74
C SER A 57 -4.73 18.61 -8.08
N GLU A 58 -4.98 17.60 -8.94
CA GLU A 58 -4.06 16.53 -9.30
C GLU A 58 -3.49 15.74 -8.11
N LYS A 59 -4.29 15.53 -7.06
CA LYS A 59 -3.86 14.89 -5.81
C LYS A 59 -4.34 13.45 -5.68
N TYR A 60 -3.46 12.60 -5.19
CA TYR A 60 -3.77 11.25 -4.75
C TYR A 60 -4.22 11.28 -3.28
N LEU A 61 -5.38 10.71 -3.00
CA LEU A 61 -6.01 10.78 -1.69
C LEU A 61 -6.32 9.36 -1.17
N HIS A 62 -5.99 9.11 0.08
CA HIS A 62 -6.40 7.92 0.81
C HIS A 62 -7.32 8.30 1.97
N GLN A 63 -8.25 7.40 2.28
CA GLN A 63 -8.99 7.41 3.52
C GLN A 63 -8.67 6.14 4.29
N TYR A 64 -8.44 6.26 5.60
CA TYR A 64 -8.09 5.13 6.45
C TYR A 64 -9.18 4.84 7.46
N ARG A 65 -9.34 3.56 7.80
CA ARG A 65 -10.15 3.11 8.93
C ARG A 65 -9.23 2.53 9.98
N ILE A 66 -9.27 3.10 11.16
CA ILE A 66 -8.46 2.71 12.30
C ILE A 66 -9.36 1.95 13.26
N LEU A 67 -8.92 0.78 13.66
CA LEU A 67 -9.57 -0.05 14.67
C LEU A 67 -8.58 -0.25 15.81
N LYS A 68 -8.89 0.22 17.01
CA LYS A 68 -7.99 0.23 18.16
C LYS A 68 -8.71 -0.17 19.45
N GLU A 69 -7.95 -0.69 20.40
CA GLU A 69 -8.44 -0.85 21.77
C GLU A 69 -8.60 0.51 22.43
N ASP A 70 -9.70 0.71 23.15
CA ASP A 70 -9.86 1.85 24.03
C ASP A 70 -8.96 1.66 25.26
N SER A 71 -8.22 2.71 25.66
CA SER A 71 -7.28 2.63 26.78
C SER A 71 -7.99 2.46 28.13
N PHE A 72 -9.29 2.72 28.20
CA PHE A 72 -10.07 2.73 29.45
C PHE A 72 -11.11 1.60 29.55
N GLN A 73 -11.35 0.86 28.48
CA GLN A 73 -12.37 -0.19 28.41
C GLN A 73 -11.84 -1.34 27.52
N ASP A 74 -12.15 -2.60 27.85
CA ASP A 74 -11.87 -3.77 26.97
C ASP A 74 -12.80 -3.79 25.74
N THR A 75 -12.93 -2.63 25.08
CA THR A 75 -13.79 -2.37 23.94
C THR A 75 -12.94 -1.90 22.77
N LEU A 76 -13.41 -2.20 21.55
CA LEU A 76 -12.74 -1.83 20.32
C LEU A 76 -13.48 -0.65 19.70
N VAL A 77 -12.75 0.40 19.39
CA VAL A 77 -13.28 1.62 18.76
C VAL A 77 -12.79 1.69 17.33
N SER A 78 -13.70 2.04 16.41
CA SER A 78 -13.37 2.29 15.01
C SER A 78 -13.57 3.76 14.65
N GLU A 79 -12.57 4.36 14.03
CA GLU A 79 -12.64 5.71 13.48
C GLU A 79 -12.23 5.70 12.00
N THR A 80 -12.79 6.62 11.22
CA THR A 80 -12.41 6.82 9.81
C THR A 80 -11.78 8.20 9.69
N THR A 81 -10.63 8.28 9.03
CA THR A 81 -9.93 9.55 8.85
C THR A 81 -10.64 10.42 7.82
N ASP A 82 -10.28 11.70 7.79
CA ASP A 82 -10.50 12.53 6.60
C ASP A 82 -9.67 12.00 5.41
N TRP A 83 -9.90 12.59 4.23
CA TRP A 83 -9.07 12.35 3.06
C TRP A 83 -7.68 12.94 3.28
N LEU A 84 -6.67 12.07 3.24
CA LEU A 84 -5.27 12.43 3.41
C LEU A 84 -4.56 12.34 2.06
N GLN A 85 -3.85 13.40 1.70
CA GLN A 85 -2.98 13.38 0.53
C GLN A 85 -1.83 12.42 0.74
N VAL A 86 -1.54 11.62 -0.29
CA VAL A 86 -0.42 10.68 -0.32
C VAL A 86 0.47 10.95 -1.53
N SER A 87 1.73 10.51 -1.43
CA SER A 87 2.63 10.51 -2.58
C SER A 87 2.13 9.58 -3.68
N ASP A 88 2.51 9.87 -4.91
CA ASP A 88 2.19 9.01 -6.05
C ASP A 88 2.79 7.61 -5.94
N ALA A 89 4.02 7.49 -5.42
CA ALA A 89 4.67 6.22 -5.14
C ALA A 89 3.90 5.40 -4.10
N TYR A 90 3.38 6.04 -3.05
CA TYR A 90 2.60 5.37 -2.02
C TYR A 90 1.19 4.99 -2.52
N PHE A 91 0.55 5.84 -3.31
CA PHE A 91 -0.71 5.50 -3.97
C PHE A 91 -0.54 4.32 -4.93
N ASN A 92 0.50 4.34 -5.78
CA ASN A 92 0.76 3.27 -6.74
C ASN A 92 1.02 1.92 -6.05
N SER A 93 1.77 1.90 -4.95
CA SER A 93 2.05 0.66 -4.20
C SER A 93 0.82 0.11 -3.47
N ASN A 94 -0.22 0.92 -3.26
CA ASN A 94 -1.44 0.54 -2.53
C ASN A 94 -2.72 0.57 -3.36
N ILE A 95 -2.63 0.83 -4.66
CA ILE A 95 -3.79 0.96 -5.54
C ILE A 95 -4.64 -0.32 -5.62
N ASP A 96 -4.02 -1.48 -5.34
CA ASP A 96 -4.68 -2.78 -5.29
C ASP A 96 -5.02 -3.24 -3.86
N ASN A 97 -4.68 -2.45 -2.84
CA ASN A 97 -4.81 -2.82 -1.42
C ASN A 97 -6.03 -2.20 -0.73
N MET A 98 -7.00 -1.63 -1.45
CA MET A 98 -8.20 -1.07 -0.83
C MET A 98 -9.00 -2.16 -0.11
N GLY A 99 -9.44 -1.88 1.11
CA GLY A 99 -10.08 -2.83 2.02
C GLY A 99 -9.10 -3.72 2.80
N MET A 100 -7.79 -3.57 2.61
CA MET A 100 -6.76 -4.34 3.32
C MET A 100 -6.25 -3.59 4.56
N ALA A 101 -5.74 -4.33 5.54
CA ALA A 101 -4.90 -3.78 6.60
C ALA A 101 -3.52 -3.45 6.01
N LEU A 102 -3.02 -2.24 6.26
CA LEU A 102 -1.69 -1.80 5.85
C LEU A 102 -0.69 -1.83 7.00
N VAL A 103 -1.17 -1.51 8.20
CA VAL A 103 -0.37 -1.50 9.42
C VAL A 103 -1.17 -2.13 10.55
N THR A 104 -0.50 -2.96 11.32
CA THR A 104 -1.07 -3.64 12.46
C THR A 104 -0.12 -3.53 13.63
N LYS A 105 -0.62 -3.22 14.81
CA LYS A 105 0.13 -3.28 16.06
C LYS A 105 -0.54 -4.31 16.97
N VAL A 106 0.25 -5.26 17.44
CA VAL A 106 -0.19 -6.32 18.36
C VAL A 106 0.80 -6.36 19.51
N ASP A 107 0.31 -6.26 20.74
CA ASP A 107 1.11 -6.31 21.97
C ASP A 107 2.32 -5.36 21.96
N GLY A 108 2.16 -4.16 21.41
CA GLY A 108 3.24 -3.18 21.32
C GLY A 108 4.07 -3.23 20.02
N GLU A 109 4.02 -4.34 19.29
CA GLU A 109 4.84 -4.54 18.09
C GLU A 109 4.14 -4.07 16.82
N VAL A 110 4.75 -3.10 16.12
CA VAL A 110 4.21 -2.54 14.87
C VAL A 110 4.70 -3.32 13.67
N GLU A 111 3.77 -3.84 12.88
CA GLU A 111 4.01 -4.54 11.63
C GLU A 111 3.38 -3.76 10.45
N LYS A 112 4.21 -3.39 9.47
CA LYS A 112 3.78 -2.67 8.25
C LYS A 112 3.67 -3.64 7.06
N LYS A 113 2.83 -4.67 7.20
CA LYS A 113 2.58 -5.66 6.14
C LYS A 113 1.13 -5.60 5.68
N VAL A 114 0.94 -5.65 4.37
CA VAL A 114 -0.41 -5.68 3.80
C VAL A 114 -1.04 -7.04 4.02
N ALA A 115 -2.19 -7.05 4.69
CA ALA A 115 -2.89 -8.26 5.08
C ALA A 115 -4.39 -8.11 4.86
N PRO A 116 -5.14 -9.22 4.67
CA PRO A 116 -6.59 -9.17 4.75
C PRO A 116 -7.06 -8.54 6.07
N PRO A 117 -8.17 -7.81 6.05
CA PRO A 117 -8.62 -7.06 7.22
C PRO A 117 -8.82 -8.00 8.42
N GLY A 118 -8.10 -7.73 9.49
CA GLY A 118 -8.18 -8.46 10.76
C GLY A 118 -7.37 -9.75 10.86
N TYR A 119 -6.71 -10.22 9.79
CA TYR A 119 -5.94 -11.47 9.83
C TYR A 119 -4.74 -11.47 10.78
N ASN A 120 -4.11 -10.31 11.00
CA ASN A 120 -2.94 -10.20 11.88
C ASN A 120 -3.29 -9.99 13.36
N ASN A 121 -4.42 -9.34 13.66
CA ASN A 121 -4.73 -8.91 15.04
C ASN A 121 -5.85 -9.72 15.68
N TYR A 122 -6.90 -10.03 14.91
CA TYR A 122 -8.19 -10.42 15.47
C TYR A 122 -8.60 -11.84 15.07
N VAL A 123 -8.43 -12.21 13.80
CA VAL A 123 -8.80 -13.54 13.29
C VAL A 123 -7.75 -14.56 13.70
N GLY A 124 -8.18 -15.64 14.35
CA GLY A 124 -7.29 -16.68 14.87
C GLY A 124 -6.74 -16.38 16.26
N ASN A 125 -7.08 -15.25 16.86
CA ASN A 125 -6.74 -14.90 18.24
C ASN A 125 -7.92 -15.21 19.17
N GLU A 126 -7.72 -16.14 20.10
CA GLU A 126 -8.75 -16.66 21.02
C GLU A 126 -9.34 -15.59 21.93
N LYS A 127 -8.67 -14.44 22.13
CA LYS A 127 -9.25 -13.28 22.82
C LYS A 127 -10.54 -12.81 22.15
N TYR A 128 -10.59 -12.83 20.82
CA TYR A 128 -11.66 -12.19 20.05
C TYR A 128 -12.72 -13.15 19.51
N GLY A 129 -12.45 -14.45 19.52
CA GLY A 129 -13.35 -15.42 18.91
C GLY A 129 -12.78 -16.84 18.90
N LYS A 130 -13.44 -17.70 18.13
CA LYS A 130 -13.03 -19.10 17.95
C LYS A 130 -13.31 -19.59 16.54
N TRP A 131 -12.63 -20.66 16.15
CA TRP A 131 -12.99 -21.41 14.95
C TRP A 131 -14.21 -22.29 15.24
N ASN A 132 -15.26 -22.14 14.45
CA ASN A 132 -16.47 -22.97 14.53
C ASN A 132 -16.61 -23.79 13.24
N GLN A 133 -17.19 -24.99 13.34
CA GLN A 133 -17.42 -25.87 12.21
C GLN A 133 -18.83 -25.63 11.65
N GLY A 134 -18.91 -25.25 10.37
CA GLY A 134 -20.18 -25.09 9.68
C GLY A 134 -20.78 -26.43 9.27
N SER A 135 -22.07 -26.41 8.92
CA SER A 135 -22.82 -27.54 8.35
C SER A 135 -22.14 -28.16 7.14
N ASP A 136 -21.41 -27.34 6.38
CA ASP A 136 -20.80 -27.71 5.10
C ASP A 136 -19.40 -28.33 5.29
N GLY A 137 -19.05 -28.72 6.52
CA GLY A 137 -17.75 -29.29 6.90
C GLY A 137 -16.60 -28.28 6.99
N ASN A 138 -16.79 -27.06 6.48
CA ASN A 138 -15.80 -25.98 6.52
C ASN A 138 -15.77 -25.28 7.89
N SER A 139 -14.58 -24.97 8.40
CA SER A 139 -14.42 -24.14 9.59
C SER A 139 -14.39 -22.65 9.25
N PHE A 140 -15.10 -21.83 10.02
CA PHE A 140 -15.10 -20.38 9.89
C PHE A 140 -14.83 -19.70 11.24
N TRP A 141 -14.32 -18.48 11.19
CA TRP A 141 -14.05 -17.68 12.38
C TRP A 141 -15.33 -17.03 12.88
N GLU A 142 -15.60 -17.20 14.17
CA GLU A 142 -16.74 -16.63 14.87
C GLU A 142 -16.22 -15.69 15.96
N PHE A 143 -16.51 -14.39 15.84
CA PHE A 143 -16.22 -13.42 16.89
C PHE A 143 -17.16 -13.61 18.08
N TYR A 144 -16.64 -13.45 19.30
CA TYR A 144 -17.50 -13.42 20.49
C TYR A 144 -18.49 -12.25 20.43
N GLY A 145 -19.64 -12.39 21.10
CA GLY A 145 -20.73 -11.41 21.03
C GLY A 145 -20.27 -9.96 21.27
N LYS A 146 -19.40 -9.73 22.27
CA LYS A 146 -18.81 -8.40 22.56
C LYS A 146 -17.98 -7.81 21.40
N TYR A 147 -17.52 -8.64 20.47
CA TYR A 147 -16.74 -8.26 19.30
C TYR A 147 -17.49 -8.49 17.98
N ALA A 148 -18.80 -8.77 18.00
CA ALA A 148 -19.58 -9.04 16.80
C ALA A 148 -19.51 -7.88 15.77
N MET A 149 -19.37 -6.64 16.25
CA MET A 149 -19.21 -5.45 15.39
C MET A 149 -17.96 -5.51 14.52
N LEU A 150 -16.90 -6.23 14.92
CA LEU A 150 -15.67 -6.37 14.14
C LEU A 150 -15.95 -6.85 12.72
N ARG A 151 -16.93 -7.71 12.55
CA ARG A 151 -17.31 -8.21 11.23
C ARG A 151 -17.75 -7.09 10.28
N SER A 152 -18.51 -6.12 10.80
CA SER A 152 -18.95 -4.95 10.05
C SER A 152 -17.80 -3.98 9.80
N VAL A 153 -16.99 -3.69 10.84
CA VAL A 153 -15.85 -2.77 10.75
C VAL A 153 -14.82 -3.24 9.72
N LEU A 154 -14.51 -4.55 9.74
CA LEU A 154 -13.59 -5.23 8.81
C LEU A 154 -14.19 -5.44 7.41
N GLY A 155 -15.48 -5.14 7.22
CA GLY A 155 -16.16 -5.18 5.92
C GLY A 155 -16.62 -6.57 5.46
N TYR A 156 -16.62 -7.58 6.34
CA TYR A 156 -17.03 -8.94 5.96
C TYR A 156 -18.54 -9.09 5.74
N GLY A 157 -19.37 -8.20 6.29
CA GLY A 157 -20.83 -8.25 6.12
C GLY A 157 -21.38 -9.62 6.55
N MET A 158 -22.04 -10.34 5.64
CA MET A 158 -22.52 -11.72 5.85
C MET A 158 -21.57 -12.82 5.34
N SER A 159 -20.40 -12.47 4.78
CA SER A 159 -19.39 -13.43 4.32
C SER A 159 -18.64 -14.09 5.50
N PRO A 160 -18.55 -15.43 5.59
CA PRO A 160 -17.77 -16.11 6.62
C PRO A 160 -16.26 -16.00 6.38
N ILE A 161 -15.46 -15.86 7.43
CA ILE A 161 -14.00 -15.88 7.33
C ILE A 161 -13.54 -17.34 7.47
N TYR A 162 -13.17 -17.98 6.36
CA TYR A 162 -12.84 -19.41 6.38
C TYR A 162 -11.43 -19.68 6.88
N ARG A 163 -11.29 -20.75 7.67
CA ARG A 163 -10.01 -21.21 8.24
C ARG A 163 -8.99 -21.56 7.17
N GLY A 164 -9.43 -22.12 6.04
CA GLY A 164 -8.56 -22.45 4.91
C GLY A 164 -7.80 -21.22 4.38
N GLY A 165 -8.51 -20.12 4.11
CA GLY A 165 -7.88 -18.89 3.63
C GLY A 165 -6.99 -18.21 4.67
N TRP A 166 -7.35 -18.30 5.95
CA TRP A 166 -6.48 -17.81 7.03
C TRP A 166 -5.20 -18.66 7.18
N ASN A 167 -5.32 -19.99 7.12
CA ASN A 167 -4.16 -20.90 7.17
C ASN A 167 -3.20 -20.67 6.00
N ASP A 168 -3.74 -20.53 4.78
CA ASP A 168 -2.96 -20.25 3.58
C ASP A 168 -2.18 -18.94 3.72
N TYR A 169 -2.86 -17.86 4.15
CA TYR A 169 -2.19 -16.61 4.48
C TYR A 169 -1.06 -16.80 5.49
N ARG A 170 -1.35 -17.42 6.64
CA ARG A 170 -0.43 -17.53 7.77
C ARG A 170 0.80 -18.38 7.44
N ARG A 171 0.63 -19.42 6.61
CA ARG A 171 1.71 -20.34 6.23
C ARG A 171 2.53 -19.84 5.05
N ASN A 172 1.89 -19.32 4.01
CA ASN A 172 2.54 -19.11 2.71
C ASN A 172 2.89 -17.64 2.43
N TYR A 173 2.16 -16.70 3.01
CA TYR A 173 2.26 -15.27 2.67
C TYR A 173 2.83 -14.43 3.80
N TYR A 174 2.39 -14.69 5.04
CA TYR A 174 2.84 -13.96 6.22
C TYR A 174 4.37 -14.02 6.45
N PRO A 175 5.05 -15.18 6.33
CA PRO A 175 6.49 -15.26 6.60
C PRO A 175 7.34 -14.49 5.58
N SER A 176 6.92 -14.50 4.31
CA SER A 176 7.62 -13.81 3.22
C SER A 176 7.22 -12.35 3.06
N GLY A 177 6.21 -11.89 3.81
CA GLY A 177 5.65 -10.54 3.71
C GLY A 177 4.93 -10.25 2.39
N ARG A 178 4.53 -11.29 1.66
CA ARG A 178 3.79 -11.14 0.40
C ARG A 178 2.34 -10.77 0.68
N THR A 179 1.81 -9.83 -0.09
CA THR A 179 0.39 -9.48 -0.01
C THR A 179 -0.48 -10.67 -0.41
N TYR A 180 -1.46 -11.01 0.42
CA TYR A 180 -2.41 -12.08 0.16
C TYR A 180 -3.77 -11.51 -0.20
N TYR A 181 -4.18 -11.71 -1.45
CA TYR A 181 -5.51 -11.31 -1.93
C TYR A 181 -6.55 -12.42 -1.77
N GLY A 182 -6.13 -13.67 -1.57
CA GLY A 182 -7.01 -14.83 -1.52
C GLY A 182 -7.84 -15.05 -2.79
N THR A 183 -8.53 -16.19 -2.84
CA THR A 183 -9.38 -16.56 -3.97
C THR A 183 -10.84 -16.52 -3.56
N SER A 184 -11.68 -15.91 -4.40
CA SER A 184 -13.14 -15.92 -4.27
C SER A 184 -13.74 -17.12 -4.99
N SER A 185 -14.96 -17.51 -4.64
CA SER A 185 -15.69 -18.63 -5.29
C SER A 185 -15.78 -18.53 -6.81
N ASN A 186 -15.78 -17.31 -7.34
CA ASN A 186 -15.94 -17.02 -8.77
C ASN A 186 -14.61 -16.89 -9.51
N GLY A 187 -13.50 -17.37 -8.93
CA GLY A 187 -12.16 -17.33 -9.54
C GLY A 187 -11.42 -15.99 -9.47
N GLY A 188 -12.08 -14.91 -9.02
CA GLY A 188 -11.45 -13.62 -8.75
C GLY A 188 -10.71 -13.55 -7.41
N THR A 189 -10.12 -12.40 -7.09
CA THR A 189 -9.54 -12.17 -5.76
C THR A 189 -10.62 -11.99 -4.72
N ARG A 190 -10.37 -12.44 -3.49
CA ARG A 190 -11.29 -12.22 -2.37
C ARG A 190 -11.12 -10.82 -1.79
N PHE A 191 -9.88 -10.42 -1.57
CA PHE A 191 -9.49 -9.17 -0.94
C PHE A 191 -8.77 -8.24 -1.92
N GLY A 192 -8.50 -7.02 -1.48
CA GLY A 192 -7.92 -5.95 -2.29
C GLY A 192 -8.96 -5.16 -3.09
N THR A 193 -8.48 -4.18 -3.85
CA THR A 193 -9.31 -3.17 -4.51
C THR A 193 -10.35 -3.76 -5.45
N THR A 194 -9.98 -4.81 -6.19
CA THR A 194 -10.87 -5.52 -7.12
C THR A 194 -11.50 -6.77 -6.51
N GLY A 195 -11.22 -7.06 -5.23
CA GLY A 195 -11.68 -8.27 -4.58
C GLY A 195 -13.16 -8.22 -4.19
N SER A 196 -13.81 -9.38 -4.16
CA SER A 196 -15.25 -9.49 -3.84
C SER A 196 -15.62 -8.89 -2.48
N HIS A 197 -14.70 -8.95 -1.51
CA HIS A 197 -14.83 -8.31 -0.18
C HIS A 197 -15.02 -6.80 -0.27
N ASN A 198 -14.39 -6.16 -1.26
CA ASN A 198 -14.36 -4.71 -1.39
C ASN A 198 -15.39 -4.20 -2.40
N THR A 199 -15.68 -4.95 -3.47
CA THR A 199 -16.67 -4.56 -4.49
C THR A 199 -18.08 -4.44 -3.93
N ASN A 200 -18.41 -5.21 -2.89
CA ASN A 200 -19.71 -5.14 -2.20
C ASN A 200 -19.91 -3.83 -1.42
N ARG A 201 -18.87 -3.01 -1.25
CA ARG A 201 -18.92 -1.68 -0.62
C ARG A 201 -19.15 -0.55 -1.65
N SER A 202 -19.63 -0.87 -2.85
CA SER A 202 -19.74 0.06 -3.97
C SER A 202 -20.61 1.28 -3.71
N SER A 203 -21.64 1.20 -2.86
CA SER A 203 -22.51 2.34 -2.56
C SER A 203 -21.84 3.43 -1.73
N THR A 204 -20.84 3.08 -0.92
CA THR A 204 -20.17 3.99 0.04
C THR A 204 -18.76 4.39 -0.37
N SER A 205 -18.07 3.57 -1.19
CA SER A 205 -16.72 3.89 -1.66
C SER A 205 -16.74 4.84 -2.85
N THR A 206 -15.97 5.91 -2.75
CA THR A 206 -15.69 6.86 -3.83
C THR A 206 -14.96 6.18 -4.96
N TRP A 207 -13.90 5.41 -4.69
CA TRP A 207 -13.16 4.69 -5.74
C TRP A 207 -14.04 3.72 -6.51
N ASN A 208 -14.85 2.92 -5.81
CA ASN A 208 -15.66 1.88 -6.45
C ASN A 208 -16.74 2.46 -7.36
N ARG A 209 -17.34 3.61 -7.01
CA ARG A 209 -18.35 4.32 -7.81
C ARG A 209 -17.80 4.93 -9.10
N LYS A 210 -16.50 5.18 -9.19
CA LYS A 210 -15.91 5.75 -10.41
C LYS A 210 -16.02 4.76 -11.58
N PRO A 211 -16.14 5.25 -12.83
CA PRO A 211 -16.15 4.38 -13.99
C PRO A 211 -14.80 3.68 -14.18
N THR A 212 -14.80 2.55 -14.89
CA THR A 212 -13.58 1.79 -15.18
C THR A 212 -12.54 2.61 -15.93
N THR A 213 -12.97 3.48 -16.85
CA THR A 213 -12.11 4.40 -17.62
C THR A 213 -11.34 5.36 -16.71
N PHE A 214 -12.01 5.93 -15.71
CA PHE A 214 -11.37 6.77 -14.69
C PHE A 214 -10.29 5.98 -13.94
N LYS A 215 -10.61 4.79 -13.43
CA LYS A 215 -9.66 3.96 -12.66
C LYS A 215 -8.44 3.58 -13.50
N GLN A 216 -8.64 3.25 -14.79
CA GLN A 216 -7.57 2.96 -15.74
C GLN A 216 -6.67 4.19 -15.97
N ASN A 217 -7.27 5.37 -16.19
CA ASN A 217 -6.53 6.62 -16.36
C ASN A 217 -5.69 6.94 -15.13
N VAL A 218 -6.25 6.82 -13.92
CA VAL A 218 -5.53 7.04 -12.66
C VAL A 218 -4.38 6.04 -12.51
N ARG A 219 -4.62 4.74 -12.79
CA ARG A 219 -3.58 3.69 -12.79
C ARG A 219 -2.42 4.05 -13.73
N SER A 220 -2.72 4.44 -14.97
CA SER A 220 -1.69 4.86 -15.92
C SER A 220 -0.96 6.13 -15.49
N LYS A 221 -1.68 7.11 -14.93
CA LYS A 221 -1.09 8.37 -14.45
C LYS A 221 -0.13 8.13 -13.29
N VAL A 222 -0.56 7.37 -12.27
CA VAL A 222 0.25 7.12 -11.08
C VAL A 222 1.47 6.24 -11.38
N GLN A 223 1.37 5.27 -12.30
CA GLN A 223 2.53 4.50 -12.75
C GLN A 223 3.60 5.38 -13.41
N ARG A 224 3.19 6.35 -14.23
CA ARG A 224 4.09 7.29 -14.90
C ARG A 224 4.70 8.30 -13.93
N SER A 225 3.93 8.81 -12.97
CA SER A 225 4.44 9.78 -12.00
C SER A 225 5.37 9.10 -10.98
N SER A 226 4.97 7.95 -10.43
CA SER A 226 5.76 7.21 -9.43
C SER A 226 7.11 6.72 -9.98
N SER A 227 7.20 6.38 -11.27
CA SER A 227 8.47 6.04 -11.92
C SER A 227 9.40 7.25 -12.11
N ARG A 228 8.86 8.46 -12.31
CA ARG A 228 9.65 9.70 -12.31
C ARG A 228 10.17 10.02 -10.91
N THR A 229 9.37 9.79 -9.87
CA THR A 229 9.78 9.94 -8.47
C THR A 229 10.86 8.91 -8.11
N SER A 230 10.68 7.65 -8.50
CA SER A 230 11.64 6.56 -8.23
C SER A 230 12.96 6.69 -9.00
N SER A 231 12.92 7.15 -10.25
CA SER A 231 14.14 7.40 -11.05
C SER A 231 14.96 8.61 -10.57
N ARG A 232 14.35 9.52 -9.81
CA ARG A 232 15.08 10.57 -9.06
C ARG A 232 15.81 9.99 -7.84
N ASN A 233 15.27 8.95 -7.19
CA ASN A 233 15.93 8.23 -6.09
C ASN A 233 17.08 7.31 -6.56
N SER A 234 17.01 6.70 -7.75
CA SER A 234 18.03 5.75 -8.21
C SER A 234 19.24 6.40 -8.88
N ARG A 235 19.16 7.68 -9.27
CA ARG A 235 20.30 8.43 -9.82
C ARG A 235 21.30 8.93 -8.76
N SER A 236 21.07 8.67 -7.47
CA SER A 236 21.99 9.04 -6.38
C SER A 236 22.96 7.93 -5.95
N SER A 237 22.95 6.75 -6.58
CA SER A 237 23.86 5.64 -6.25
C SER A 237 24.77 5.26 -7.42
N SER A 238 25.63 6.18 -7.87
CA SER A 238 26.74 5.83 -8.76
C SER A 238 27.97 6.69 -8.49
N ARG A 239 28.77 6.25 -7.53
CA ARG A 239 30.18 6.58 -7.25
C ARG A 239 30.56 5.61 -6.12
N TYR A 240 31.39 4.58 -6.23
CA TYR A 240 32.58 4.34 -7.04
C TYR A 240 32.80 2.82 -7.16
N ARG A 241 32.98 2.28 -8.36
CA ARG A 241 33.78 1.05 -8.58
C ARG A 241 34.53 1.20 -9.90
N SER A 242 35.75 1.68 -9.77
CA SER A 242 36.81 1.51 -10.75
C SER A 242 37.12 0.02 -10.91
N SER A 243 36.91 -0.52 -12.10
CA SER A 243 37.78 -1.58 -12.61
C SER A 243 37.76 -1.56 -14.12
N SER A 244 38.89 -1.15 -14.66
CA SER A 244 39.33 -1.34 -16.04
C SER A 244 39.10 -2.77 -16.53
N SER A 245 38.51 -2.90 -17.73
CA SER A 245 38.80 -4.02 -18.62
C SER A 245 38.59 -3.58 -20.06
N SER A 246 39.69 -3.18 -20.69
CA SER A 246 39.85 -3.10 -22.13
C SER A 246 40.13 -4.50 -22.68
N ARG A 247 39.34 -4.94 -23.68
CA ARG A 247 39.60 -5.97 -24.72
C ARG A 247 38.24 -6.21 -25.39
N GLY A 248 38.03 -6.20 -26.70
CA GLY A 248 38.90 -6.25 -27.86
C GLY A 248 38.06 -6.89 -28.99
N ARG A 249 37.93 -6.16 -30.09
CA ARG A 249 37.38 -6.45 -31.44
C ARG A 249 37.13 -7.92 -31.84
N GLY A 250 36.04 -8.14 -32.61
CA GLY A 250 35.86 -9.33 -33.47
C GLY A 250 34.67 -9.18 -34.43
N PHE A 251 34.96 -9.25 -35.73
CA PHE A 251 34.11 -9.07 -36.91
C PHE A 251 33.49 -10.41 -37.37
N GLY A 252 32.42 -10.36 -38.19
CA GLY A 252 31.92 -11.48 -39.02
C GLY A 252 30.50 -11.92 -38.65
N GLY A 253 29.48 -11.93 -39.50
CA GLY A 253 29.41 -11.99 -40.96
C GLY A 253 29.08 -13.42 -41.40
N GLY A 254 27.84 -13.66 -41.83
CA GLY A 254 27.53 -14.75 -42.77
C GLY A 254 26.42 -15.74 -42.40
N LYS A 255 25.38 -15.71 -43.24
CA LYS A 255 24.31 -16.68 -43.54
C LYS A 255 23.17 -16.86 -42.54
#